data_AF-D4DJP2-F1
#
_entry.id   AF-D4DJP2-F1
#
_cell.length_a   1.000
_cell.length_b   1.000
_cell.length_c   1.000
_cell.angle_alpha   90.00
_cell.angle_beta   90.00
_cell.angle_gamma   90.00
#
_symmetry.space_group_name_H-M   'P 1'
#
loop_
_entity.id
_entity.type
_entity.pdbx_description
1 polymer ?
#
loop_
_entity_poly.entity_id
_entity_poly.type
_entity_poly.pdbx_seq_one_letter_code
_entity_poly.pdbx_strand_id
1 'polypeptide(L)'
;MSSRNGGIPNPSAITNGDRTHNPSLELEPGMLYITLFRMEKDGTYHWALVVATTNRTGMVYHNTNDGDGFYLSRFLHPHLLNSTRFLTAVKVSRLTDYERKFHEEFHTRIGEVPIEGHTCRTWLLEALFEVSDQGLIDLQPNKAQISQIETEALDHAIRAARRRGVATVVTSFCFET
;
A
#
# COMPACT_ATOMS: atom_id res chain seq x y z
N MET A 1 11.90 -8.53 -12.93
CA MET A 1 12.90 -9.38 -12.23
C MET A 1 13.49 -8.55 -11.12
N SER A 2 13.43 -8.84 -9.83
CA SER A 2 12.78 -9.92 -9.06
C SER A 2 12.64 -9.38 -7.64
N SER A 3 11.48 -9.51 -7.01
CA SER A 3 11.43 -9.69 -5.55
C SER A 3 10.24 -10.57 -5.23
N ARG A 4 10.53 -11.86 -5.21
CA ARG A 4 9.67 -12.92 -4.67
C ARG A 4 9.97 -12.96 -3.18
N ASN A 5 9.06 -12.47 -2.35
CA ASN A 5 9.20 -12.45 -0.88
C ASN A 5 10.51 -11.85 -0.35
N GLY A 6 10.63 -10.53 -0.39
CA GLY A 6 11.64 -9.81 0.39
C GLY A 6 11.22 -9.72 1.86
N GLY A 7 12.14 -10.02 2.78
CA GLY A 7 11.93 -9.81 4.21
C GLY A 7 11.95 -8.32 4.59
N ILE A 8 11.59 -8.04 5.85
CA ILE A 8 11.66 -6.70 6.44
C ILE A 8 13.13 -6.24 6.52
N PRO A 9 13.52 -5.12 5.87
CA PRO A 9 14.91 -4.65 5.84
C PRO A 9 15.37 -4.18 7.23
N ASN A 10 16.68 -4.13 7.47
CA ASN A 10 17.19 -3.41 8.63
C ASN A 10 16.91 -1.90 8.48
N PRO A 11 16.51 -1.17 9.54
CA PRO A 11 16.27 0.28 9.46
C PRO A 11 17.47 1.03 8.88
N SER A 12 18.68 0.63 9.27
CA SER A 12 19.94 1.23 8.81
C SER A 12 20.24 1.01 7.33
N ALA A 13 19.56 0.07 6.67
CA ALA A 13 19.71 -0.20 5.24
C ALA A 13 18.69 0.58 4.38
N ILE A 14 17.74 1.28 5.00
CA ILE A 14 16.69 2.01 4.29
C ILE A 14 17.24 3.39 3.91
N THR A 15 17.46 3.59 2.61
CA THR A 15 17.90 4.88 2.07
C THR A 15 16.71 5.78 1.79
N ASN A 16 16.90 7.10 1.86
CA ASN A 16 15.90 8.03 1.35
C ASN A 16 15.77 7.88 -0.18
N GLY A 17 14.54 7.68 -0.65
CA GLY A 17 14.27 7.62 -2.08
C GLY A 17 14.53 8.98 -2.75
N ASP A 18 15.18 8.98 -3.92
CA ASP A 18 15.41 10.16 -4.75
C ASP A 18 14.09 10.86 -5.15
N ARG A 19 14.16 12.13 -5.59
CA ARG A 19 13.01 13.01 -5.89
C ARG A 19 12.83 13.35 -7.37
N THR A 20 12.76 12.34 -8.24
CA THR A 20 12.68 12.55 -9.70
C THR A 20 11.26 12.80 -10.22
N HIS A 21 10.26 12.09 -9.71
CA HIS A 21 8.83 12.39 -9.95
C HIS A 21 8.10 12.65 -8.63
N ASN A 22 6.98 13.36 -8.74
CA ASN A 22 6.15 13.79 -7.61
C ASN A 22 6.99 14.37 -6.44
N PRO A 23 7.86 15.37 -6.68
CA PRO A 23 8.86 15.80 -5.69
C PRO A 23 8.25 16.42 -4.44
N SER A 24 7.03 16.93 -4.53
CA SER A 24 6.26 17.53 -3.43
C SER A 24 5.44 16.54 -2.61
N LEU A 25 5.34 15.27 -3.05
CA LEU A 25 4.59 14.26 -2.31
C LEU A 25 5.50 13.58 -1.30
N GLU A 26 4.94 13.34 -0.11
CA GLU A 26 5.63 12.71 1.01
C GLU A 26 4.69 11.72 1.70
N LEU A 27 5.24 10.55 2.02
CA LEU A 27 4.64 9.63 2.97
C LEU A 27 5.07 10.02 4.39
N GLU A 28 4.28 9.62 5.37
CA GLU A 28 4.66 9.65 6.77
C GLU A 28 5.19 8.27 7.18
N PRO A 29 6.45 8.14 7.65
CA PRO A 29 7.01 6.87 8.11
C PRO A 29 6.13 6.22 9.21
N GLY A 30 6.06 4.89 9.24
CA GLY A 30 5.25 4.14 10.21
C GLY A 30 3.75 4.08 9.88
N MET A 31 3.30 4.85 8.88
CA MET A 31 1.91 4.84 8.45
C MET A 31 1.63 3.80 7.37
N LEU A 32 0.41 3.27 7.40
CA LEU A 32 -0.14 2.35 6.43
C LEU A 32 -0.93 3.10 5.36
N TYR A 33 -0.63 2.79 4.10
CA TYR A 33 -1.29 3.38 2.94
C TYR A 33 -1.90 2.32 2.04
N ILE A 34 -3.04 2.65 1.45
CA ILE A 34 -3.50 2.03 0.20
C ILE A 34 -2.96 2.87 -0.94
N THR A 35 -2.29 2.24 -1.89
CA THR A 35 -1.71 2.91 -3.05
C THR A 35 -2.30 2.37 -4.34
N LEU A 36 -2.63 3.29 -5.26
CA LEU A 36 -3.15 2.94 -6.58
C LEU A 36 -2.20 3.43 -7.67
N PHE A 37 -1.98 2.55 -8.65
CA PHE A 37 -1.19 2.83 -9.84
C PHE A 37 -2.03 2.62 -11.10
N ARG A 38 -1.78 3.42 -12.12
CA ARG A 38 -2.39 3.28 -13.44
C ARG A 38 -1.98 1.95 -14.08
N MET A 39 -2.95 1.20 -14.61
CA MET A 39 -2.69 0.05 -15.48
C MET A 39 -2.81 0.43 -16.96
N GLU A 40 -2.41 -0.47 -17.86
CA GLU A 40 -2.49 -0.24 -19.31
C GLU A 40 -3.93 -0.05 -19.79
N LYS A 41 -4.87 -0.77 -19.20
CA LYS A 41 -6.30 -0.61 -19.49
C LYS A 41 -6.86 0.55 -18.68
N ASP A 42 -7.38 1.55 -19.38
CA ASP A 42 -8.04 2.69 -18.76
C ASP A 42 -9.18 2.26 -17.84
N GLY A 43 -9.32 2.96 -16.71
CA GLY A 43 -10.30 2.63 -15.67
C GLY A 43 -9.94 1.41 -14.81
N THR A 44 -8.77 0.79 -15.03
CA THR A 44 -8.24 -0.25 -14.14
C THR A 44 -7.01 0.24 -13.38
N TYR A 45 -6.89 -0.21 -12.14
CA TYR A 45 -5.84 0.23 -11.22
C TYR A 45 -5.19 -0.98 -10.58
N HIS A 46 -3.90 -0.84 -10.34
CA HIS A 46 -3.13 -1.77 -9.56
C HIS A 46 -3.09 -1.29 -8.11
N TRP A 47 -3.46 -2.17 -7.19
CA TRP A 47 -3.62 -1.88 -5.77
C TRP A 47 -2.48 -2.50 -4.99
N ALA A 48 -1.92 -1.75 -4.05
CA ALA A 48 -0.93 -2.26 -3.12
C ALA A 48 -1.06 -1.61 -1.76
N LEU A 49 -0.87 -2.41 -0.73
CA LEU A 49 -0.76 -1.95 0.65
C LEU A 49 0.69 -1.59 0.92
N VAL A 50 0.93 -0.45 1.54
CA VAL A 50 2.28 0.08 1.76
C VAL A 50 2.46 0.51 3.20
N VAL A 51 3.42 -0.10 3.87
CA VAL A 51 3.94 0.42 5.14
C VAL A 51 5.08 1.36 4.81
N ALA A 52 4.89 2.66 5.04
CA ALA A 52 5.91 3.65 4.74
C ALA A 52 7.12 3.50 5.67
N THR A 53 8.30 3.36 5.09
CA THR A 53 9.56 3.22 5.84
C THR A 53 10.33 4.54 5.91
N THR A 54 10.13 5.42 4.92
CA THR A 54 10.56 6.83 4.94
C THR A 54 9.46 7.65 4.25
N ASN A 55 9.70 8.95 4.03
CA ASN A 55 8.76 9.77 3.26
C ASN A 55 8.67 9.45 1.76
N ARG A 56 9.47 8.50 1.26
CA ARG A 56 9.56 8.15 -0.17
C ARG A 56 9.60 6.64 -0.43
N THR A 57 9.78 5.85 0.61
CA THR A 57 9.99 4.40 0.57
C THR A 57 8.92 3.68 1.36
N GLY A 58 8.67 2.42 1.03
CA GLY A 58 7.81 1.58 1.84
C GLY A 58 7.94 0.11 1.50
N MET A 59 7.57 -0.73 2.46
CA MET A 59 7.34 -2.15 2.22
C MET A 59 5.99 -2.29 1.51
N VAL A 60 6.02 -2.80 0.28
CA VAL A 60 4.86 -2.96 -0.59
C VAL A 60 4.36 -4.39 -0.49
N TYR A 61 3.05 -4.56 -0.36
CA TYR A 61 2.35 -5.84 -0.34
C TYR A 61 1.23 -5.81 -1.37
N HIS A 62 1.20 -6.81 -2.26
CA HIS A 62 0.10 -6.95 -3.22
C HIS A 62 0.00 -8.38 -3.76
N ASN A 63 -1.22 -8.83 -3.98
CA ASN A 63 -1.46 -10.05 -4.73
C ASN A 63 -1.35 -9.76 -6.24
N THR A 64 -0.63 -10.61 -6.96
CA THR A 64 -0.41 -10.46 -8.39
C THR A 64 -0.45 -11.81 -9.10
N ASN A 65 -0.54 -11.81 -10.42
CA ASN A 65 -0.52 -13.01 -11.25
C ASN A 65 0.34 -12.73 -12.49
N ASP A 66 1.39 -13.51 -12.69
CA ASP A 66 2.32 -13.39 -13.81
C ASP A 66 2.05 -14.40 -14.94
N GLY A 67 0.93 -15.13 -14.87
CA GLY A 67 0.53 -16.17 -15.82
C GLY A 67 0.64 -17.58 -15.24
N ASP A 68 1.46 -17.79 -14.20
CA ASP A 68 1.69 -19.10 -13.57
C ASP A 68 0.85 -19.32 -12.30
N GLY A 69 -0.03 -18.36 -11.96
CA GLY A 69 -0.89 -18.41 -10.79
C GLY A 69 -0.82 -17.12 -9.97
N PHE A 70 -1.72 -17.01 -9.00
CA PHE A 70 -1.69 -15.90 -8.05
C PHE A 70 -0.56 -16.10 -7.02
N TYR A 71 0.12 -15.03 -6.66
CA TYR A 71 1.11 -15.01 -5.59
C TYR A 71 1.16 -13.65 -4.89
N LEU A 72 1.48 -13.70 -3.60
CA LEU A 72 1.75 -12.50 -2.83
C LEU A 72 3.18 -12.01 -3.11
N SER A 73 3.28 -10.80 -3.66
CA SER A 73 4.54 -10.08 -3.82
C SER A 73 4.74 -9.11 -2.66
N ARG A 74 5.94 -9.15 -2.08
CA ARG A 74 6.33 -8.35 -0.92
C ARG A 74 7.75 -7.88 -1.08
N PHE A 75 7.98 -6.57 -1.05
CA PHE A 75 9.30 -6.01 -1.29
C PHE A 75 9.41 -4.56 -0.82
N LEU A 76 10.63 -4.14 -0.45
CA LEU A 76 10.92 -2.74 -0.23
C LEU A 76 10.95 -2.01 -1.57
N HIS A 77 10.11 -1.00 -1.74
CA HIS A 77 10.16 -0.12 -2.91
C HIS A 77 10.96 1.16 -2.56
N PRO A 78 12.18 1.33 -3.09
CA PRO A 78 13.06 2.43 -2.71
C PRO A 78 12.62 3.80 -3.27
N HIS A 79 11.74 3.80 -4.27
CA HIS A 79 11.36 5.03 -4.99
C HIS A 79 9.86 5.08 -5.32
N LEU A 80 8.99 4.78 -4.34
CA LEU A 80 7.56 4.51 -4.59
C LEU A 80 6.88 5.66 -5.34
N LEU A 81 7.12 6.88 -4.85
CA LEU A 81 6.52 8.10 -5.39
C LEU A 81 7.13 8.53 -6.74
N ASN A 82 8.21 7.88 -7.21
CA ASN A 82 8.79 8.15 -8.53
C ASN A 82 8.14 7.38 -9.67
N SER A 83 7.26 6.44 -9.37
CA SER A 83 6.54 5.73 -10.43
C SER A 83 5.71 6.72 -11.25
N THR A 84 5.93 6.74 -12.56
CA THR A 84 5.11 7.54 -13.50
C THR A 84 3.67 7.03 -13.58
N ARG A 85 3.41 5.85 -13.01
CA ARG A 85 2.07 5.26 -12.87
C ARG A 85 1.44 5.51 -11.52
N PHE A 86 2.14 6.11 -10.56
CA PHE A 86 1.58 6.47 -9.26
C PHE A 86 0.41 7.44 -9.42
N LEU A 87 -0.72 7.15 -8.79
CA LEU A 87 -1.92 7.98 -8.82
C LEU A 87 -2.27 8.52 -7.43
N THR A 88 -2.29 7.66 -6.41
CA THR A 88 -2.62 8.11 -5.06
C THR A 88 -2.07 7.18 -4.00
N ALA A 89 -1.84 7.74 -2.81
CA ALA A 89 -1.68 7.03 -1.56
C ALA A 89 -2.68 7.57 -0.54
N VAL A 90 -3.58 6.72 -0.04
CA VAL A 90 -4.54 7.05 1.02
C VAL A 90 -4.03 6.45 2.31
N LYS A 91 -3.73 7.30 3.29
CA LYS A 91 -3.31 6.90 4.64
C LYS A 91 -4.53 6.35 5.38
N VAL A 92 -4.46 5.09 5.81
CA VAL A 92 -5.62 4.38 6.36
C VAL A 92 -5.42 3.96 7.80
N SER A 93 -4.17 3.87 8.25
CA SER A 93 -3.87 3.47 9.62
C SER A 93 -2.41 3.77 10.00
N ARG A 94 -2.09 3.54 11.26
CA ARG A 94 -0.75 3.55 11.83
C ARG A 94 -0.36 2.10 12.16
N LEU A 95 0.89 1.73 11.90
CA LEU A 95 1.48 0.55 12.52
C LEU A 95 2.13 1.00 13.83
N THR A 96 3.36 1.52 13.75
CA THR A 96 4.13 2.19 14.81
C THR A 96 5.33 2.88 14.18
N ASP A 97 6.07 3.69 14.95
CA ASP A 97 7.48 3.97 14.60
C ASP A 97 8.21 2.63 14.46
N TYR A 98 9.05 2.48 13.43
CA TYR A 98 9.58 1.19 12.98
C TYR A 98 10.15 0.31 14.10
N GLU A 99 9.30 -0.53 14.71
CA GLU A 99 9.68 -1.56 15.66
C GLU A 99 9.80 -2.88 14.92
N ARG A 100 11.03 -3.35 14.74
CA ARG A 100 11.31 -4.50 13.88
C ARG A 100 10.45 -5.73 14.18
N LYS A 101 10.30 -6.11 15.45
CA LYS A 101 9.52 -7.30 15.83
C LYS A 101 8.06 -7.17 15.43
N PHE A 102 7.48 -5.99 15.66
CA PHE A 102 6.11 -5.69 15.26
C PHE A 102 5.95 -5.73 13.74
N HIS A 103 6.88 -5.12 13.00
CA HIS A 103 6.85 -5.13 11.53
C HIS A 103 7.07 -6.54 10.95
N GLU A 104 7.87 -7.40 11.60
CA GLU A 104 8.05 -8.81 11.24
C GLU A 104 6.77 -9.63 11.50
N GLU A 105 6.08 -9.37 12.62
CA GLU A 105 4.77 -9.97 12.90
C GLU A 105 3.76 -9.55 11.84
N PHE A 106 3.61 -8.24 11.60
CA PHE A 106 2.73 -7.72 10.54
C PHE A 106 3.05 -8.34 9.17
N HIS A 107 4.33 -8.45 8.81
CA HIS A 107 4.76 -9.06 7.55
C HIS A 107 4.38 -10.54 7.45
N THR A 108 4.46 -11.26 8.56
CA THR A 108 4.07 -12.67 8.66
C THR A 108 2.56 -12.79 8.50
N ARG A 109 1.77 -12.03 9.26
CA ARG A 109 0.30 -12.07 9.24
C ARG A 109 -0.31 -11.67 7.91
N ILE A 110 0.19 -10.62 7.26
CA ILE A 110 -0.20 -10.31 5.87
C ILE A 110 0.14 -11.45 4.91
N GLY A 111 1.20 -12.21 5.18
CA GLY A 111 1.57 -13.39 4.42
C GLY A 111 0.59 -14.55 4.50
N GLU A 112 -0.22 -14.60 5.55
CA GLU A 112 -1.20 -15.67 5.81
C GLU A 112 -2.56 -15.41 5.12
N VAL A 113 -2.81 -14.18 4.66
CA VAL A 113 -4.06 -13.80 3.99
C VAL A 113 -4.20 -14.57 2.66
N PRO A 114 -5.30 -15.32 2.45
CA PRO A 114 -5.49 -16.14 1.25
C PRO A 114 -5.38 -15.35 -0.06
N ILE A 115 -4.58 -15.86 -1.00
CA ILE A 115 -4.30 -15.22 -2.30
C ILE A 115 -5.14 -15.78 -3.46
N GLU A 116 -5.52 -17.05 -3.38
CA GLU A 116 -6.23 -17.73 -4.47
C GLU A 116 -7.63 -17.12 -4.65
N GLY A 117 -8.04 -16.94 -5.91
CA GLY A 117 -9.34 -16.34 -6.23
C GLY A 117 -9.44 -14.84 -5.97
N HIS A 118 -8.38 -14.18 -5.51
CA HIS A 118 -8.38 -12.75 -5.23
C HIS A 118 -7.58 -11.96 -6.26
N THR A 119 -8.08 -10.79 -6.64
CA THR A 119 -7.30 -9.77 -7.38
C THR A 119 -6.44 -8.96 -6.42
N CYS A 120 -5.53 -8.11 -6.91
CA CYS A 120 -4.80 -7.16 -6.06
C CYS A 120 -5.74 -6.31 -5.18
N ARG A 121 -6.87 -5.86 -5.75
CA ARG A 121 -7.91 -5.09 -5.07
C ARG A 121 -8.58 -5.91 -3.97
N THR A 122 -9.21 -7.03 -4.33
CA THR A 122 -10.01 -7.81 -3.37
C THR A 122 -9.14 -8.43 -2.29
N TRP A 123 -7.92 -8.87 -2.62
CA TRP A 123 -6.95 -9.33 -1.62
C TRP A 123 -6.59 -8.21 -0.64
N LEU A 124 -6.34 -6.98 -1.12
CA LEU A 124 -5.96 -5.88 -0.25
C LEU A 124 -7.05 -5.54 0.76
N LEU A 125 -8.32 -5.55 0.36
CA LEU A 125 -9.44 -5.26 1.28
C LEU A 125 -9.58 -6.34 2.36
N GLU A 126 -9.45 -7.61 1.98
CA GLU A 126 -9.45 -8.73 2.94
C GLU A 126 -8.22 -8.66 3.85
N ALA A 127 -7.04 -8.35 3.31
CA ALA A 127 -5.82 -8.17 4.10
C ALA A 127 -5.97 -7.03 5.12
N LEU A 128 -6.60 -5.92 4.72
CA LEU A 128 -6.86 -4.79 5.62
C LEU A 128 -7.85 -5.16 6.73
N PHE A 129 -8.88 -5.94 6.41
CA PHE A 129 -9.81 -6.47 7.40
C PHE A 129 -9.11 -7.43 8.36
N GLU A 130 -8.31 -8.35 7.86
CA GLU A 130 -7.63 -9.36 8.67
C GLU A 130 -6.64 -8.73 9.66
N VAL A 131 -5.79 -7.80 9.21
CA VAL A 131 -4.84 -7.15 10.13
C VAL A 131 -5.52 -6.18 11.11
N SER A 132 -6.70 -5.64 10.78
CA SER A 132 -7.50 -4.87 11.74
C SER A 132 -8.19 -5.76 12.77
N ASP A 133 -8.69 -6.94 12.37
CA ASP A 133 -9.32 -7.92 13.27
C ASP A 133 -8.32 -8.47 14.29
N GLN A 134 -7.07 -8.67 13.85
CA GLN A 134 -5.96 -9.05 14.72
C GLN A 134 -5.42 -7.92 15.60
N GLY A 135 -5.93 -6.68 15.45
CA GLY A 135 -5.48 -5.52 16.21
C GLY A 135 -4.05 -5.06 15.89
N LEU A 136 -3.54 -5.37 14.69
CA LEU A 136 -2.20 -4.99 14.25
C LEU A 136 -2.13 -3.57 13.69
N ILE A 137 -3.26 -2.91 13.51
CA ILE A 137 -3.35 -1.57 12.96
C ILE A 137 -4.44 -0.78 13.70
N ASP A 138 -4.29 0.53 13.75
CA ASP A 138 -5.28 1.48 14.25
C ASP A 138 -6.44 1.66 13.25
N LEU A 139 -7.15 0.58 12.94
CA LEU A 139 -8.37 0.56 12.12
C LEU A 139 -9.29 -0.51 12.68
N GLN A 140 -10.59 -0.25 12.76
CA GLN A 140 -11.55 -1.24 13.24
C GLN A 140 -11.85 -2.28 12.13
N PRO A 141 -12.06 -3.57 12.48
CA PRO A 141 -12.47 -4.60 11.53
C PRO A 141 -13.91 -4.41 11.06
N ASN A 142 -14.15 -3.37 10.26
CA ASN A 142 -15.46 -2.95 9.81
C ASN A 142 -15.52 -2.91 8.28
N LYS A 143 -16.23 -3.87 7.68
CA LYS A 143 -16.37 -3.98 6.21
C LYS A 143 -17.02 -2.76 5.56
N ALA A 144 -17.90 -2.05 6.28
CA ALA A 144 -18.49 -0.81 5.76
C ALA A 144 -17.46 0.33 5.71
N GLN A 145 -16.61 0.45 6.75
CA GLN A 145 -15.51 1.42 6.79
C GLN A 145 -14.45 1.11 5.71
N ILE A 146 -14.08 -0.16 5.53
CA ILE A 146 -13.15 -0.58 4.47
C ILE A 146 -13.71 -0.30 3.07
N SER A 147 -15.02 -0.51 2.86
CA SER A 147 -15.69 -0.13 1.60
C SER A 147 -15.68 1.38 1.34
N GLN A 148 -15.75 2.20 2.39
CA GLN A 148 -15.62 3.66 2.27
C GLN A 148 -14.20 4.07 1.89
N ILE A 149 -13.19 3.51 2.56
CA ILE A 149 -11.77 3.71 2.24
C ILE A 149 -11.49 3.32 0.78
N GLU A 150 -12.04 2.20 0.32
CA GLU A 150 -11.93 1.77 -1.07
C GLU A 150 -12.50 2.82 -2.04
N THR A 151 -13.70 3.32 -1.76
CA THR A 151 -14.36 4.33 -2.58
C THR A 151 -13.53 5.62 -2.63
N GLU A 152 -12.98 6.03 -1.49
CA GLU A 152 -12.10 7.19 -1.39
C GLU A 152 -10.84 7.03 -2.25
N ALA A 153 -10.16 5.88 -2.14
CA ALA A 153 -8.97 5.58 -2.92
C ALA A 153 -9.26 5.58 -4.43
N LEU A 154 -10.40 5.01 -4.85
CA LEU A 154 -10.85 5.06 -6.24
C LEU A 154 -11.11 6.49 -6.71
N ASP A 155 -11.78 7.32 -5.91
CA ASP A 155 -12.09 8.70 -6.26
C ASP A 155 -10.81 9.53 -6.47
N HIS A 156 -9.82 9.38 -5.58
CA HIS A 156 -8.52 10.01 -5.74
C HIS A 156 -7.79 9.53 -7.00
N ALA A 157 -7.77 8.21 -7.24
CA ALA A 157 -7.13 7.65 -8.42
C ALA A 157 -7.81 8.11 -9.73
N ILE A 158 -9.15 8.15 -9.78
CA ILE A 158 -9.93 8.62 -10.94
C ILE A 158 -9.62 10.09 -11.22
N ARG A 159 -9.53 10.94 -10.19
CA ARG A 159 -9.17 12.36 -10.35
C ARG A 159 -7.74 12.52 -10.85
N ALA A 160 -6.79 11.80 -10.25
CA ALA A 160 -5.38 11.79 -10.65
C ALA A 160 -5.19 11.23 -12.07
N ALA A 161 -6.05 10.31 -12.52
CA ALA A 161 -5.91 9.67 -13.82
C ALA A 161 -6.34 10.55 -15.02
N ARG A 162 -7.01 11.69 -14.78
CA ARG A 162 -7.45 12.61 -15.84
C ARG A 162 -6.26 13.30 -16.53
N ARG A 163 -6.48 13.87 -17.72
CA ARG A 163 -5.44 14.56 -18.53
C ARG A 163 -4.65 15.66 -17.79
N ARG A 164 -5.21 16.22 -16.71
CA ARG A 164 -4.57 17.21 -15.83
C ARG A 164 -4.63 16.79 -14.35
N GLY A 165 -4.88 15.51 -14.10
CA GLY A 165 -4.89 14.97 -12.74
C GLY A 165 -3.47 15.05 -12.16
N VAL A 166 -3.41 15.31 -10.86
CA VAL A 166 -2.17 15.31 -10.10
C VAL A 166 -2.25 14.18 -9.10
N ALA A 167 -1.15 13.45 -8.93
CA ALA A 167 -1.09 12.39 -7.93
C ALA A 167 -1.19 12.97 -6.52
N THR A 168 -1.74 12.19 -5.59
CA THR A 168 -2.00 12.68 -4.22
C THR A 168 -1.45 11.75 -3.15
N VAL A 169 -1.10 12.32 -2.00
CA VAL A 169 -1.01 11.59 -0.73
C VAL A 169 -2.00 12.26 0.21
N VAL A 170 -2.95 11.51 0.75
CA VAL A 170 -4.06 12.03 1.56
C VAL A 170 -4.28 11.17 2.80
N THR A 171 -5.01 11.68 3.76
CA THR A 171 -5.47 10.92 4.92
C THR A 171 -6.94 10.54 4.74
N SER A 172 -7.26 9.27 4.98
CA SER A 172 -8.64 8.80 4.88
C SER A 172 -9.55 9.50 5.88
N PHE A 173 -10.77 9.81 5.46
CA PHE A 173 -11.80 10.30 6.38
C PHE A 173 -12.19 9.25 7.43
N CYS A 174 -11.92 7.98 7.15
CA CYS A 174 -12.13 6.88 8.07
C CYS A 174 -11.01 6.71 9.10
N PHE A 175 -9.91 7.48 8.99
CA PHE A 175 -8.78 7.45 9.90
C PHE A 175 -8.80 8.72 10.77
N GLU A 176 -9.36 8.62 11.97
CA GLU A 176 -9.30 9.69 12.98
C GLU A 176 -7.98 9.58 13.76
N THR A 177 -7.22 10.67 13.80
CA THR A 177 -5.90 10.77 14.47
C THR A 177 -6.01 11.05 15.96
#